data_AF-A0AAD9MBY0-F1
#
_entry.id   AF-A0AAD9MBY0-F1
#
_cell.length_a   1.000
_cell.length_b   1.000
_cell.length_c   1.000
_cell.angle_alpha   90.00
_cell.angle_beta   90.00
_cell.angle_gamma   90.00
#
_symmetry.space_group_name_H-M   'P 1'
#
loop_
_entity.id
_entity.type
_entity.pdbx_description
1 polymer ?
#
loop_
_entity_poly.entity_id
_entity_poly.type
_entity_poly.pdbx_seq_one_letter_code
_entity_poly.pdbx_strand_id
1 'polypeptide(L)'
;MLDSLSIGSHGSEEELTLSILGCGTMGIAILSGILTSLVEMQGPRPLQTPSSGTSTPSLEIPQRLPSRFIACVRRSESAKRVKSALWEHSSVLKVVQKENVPSVQRSEVIILACKPYMVSEVLGEPGMAKALHGKLLISICAGVTVPQIEKVLHGAVPEHDPDVDGRCRIVRAMPNTASLIRESMTVIASTNPPLPPQVAGLVTWIFKRIGEVVYLPPQTMDASTALCGSGPAFFALMLEAAIDGAR
;
A
#
# COMPACT_ATOMS: atom_id res chain seq x y z
N MET A 1 -2.27 -55.66 -10.52
CA MET A 1 -2.51 -55.38 -9.08
C MET A 1 -1.40 -54.40 -8.70
N LEU A 2 -1.64 -53.10 -8.91
CA LEU A 2 -1.83 -52.07 -7.84
C LEU A 2 -0.49 -51.86 -7.10
N ASP A 3 0.18 -50.70 -7.02
CA ASP A 3 -0.15 -49.27 -6.96
C ASP A 3 1.17 -48.48 -7.21
N SER A 4 1.26 -47.39 -7.99
CA SER A 4 0.80 -46.00 -7.82
C SER A 4 1.53 -45.16 -6.73
N LEU A 5 2.06 -44.00 -7.18
CA LEU A 5 2.34 -42.74 -6.45
C LEU A 5 3.56 -42.71 -5.49
N SER A 6 4.37 -41.65 -5.36
CA SER A 6 4.18 -40.22 -5.67
C SER A 6 5.52 -39.55 -6.00
N ILE A 7 5.61 -38.91 -7.18
CA ILE A 7 6.59 -37.85 -7.42
C ILE A 7 6.05 -36.62 -6.69
N GLY A 8 6.75 -36.20 -5.65
CA GLY A 8 6.43 -35.00 -4.87
C GLY A 8 6.35 -33.78 -5.79
N SER A 9 5.19 -33.15 -5.78
CA SER A 9 4.93 -31.87 -6.41
C SER A 9 5.91 -30.81 -5.90
N HIS A 10 6.68 -30.22 -6.81
CA HIS A 10 7.33 -28.93 -6.62
C HIS A 10 6.30 -27.92 -6.10
N GLY A 11 6.49 -27.43 -4.87
CA GLY A 11 5.72 -26.31 -4.34
C GLY A 11 6.01 -25.07 -5.17
N SER A 12 5.05 -24.64 -5.97
CA SER A 12 5.07 -23.32 -6.60
C SER A 12 5.14 -22.26 -5.49
N GLU A 13 6.18 -21.43 -5.47
CA GLU A 13 6.14 -20.18 -4.71
C GLU A 13 4.92 -19.39 -5.20
N GLU A 14 3.85 -19.33 -4.40
CA GLU A 14 2.61 -18.67 -4.81
C GLU A 14 2.88 -17.18 -5.08
N GLU A 15 2.63 -16.75 -6.31
CA GLU A 15 2.80 -15.36 -6.78
C GLU A 15 1.95 -14.40 -5.93
N LEU A 16 2.60 -13.53 -5.16
CA LEU A 16 1.89 -12.53 -4.37
C LEU A 16 1.33 -11.43 -5.28
N THR A 17 0.02 -11.23 -5.24
CA THR A 17 -0.67 -10.20 -6.02
C THR A 17 -1.09 -9.02 -5.13
N LEU A 18 -0.72 -7.81 -5.56
CA LEU A 18 -1.11 -6.54 -4.93
C LEU A 18 -2.12 -5.80 -5.81
N SER A 19 -3.27 -5.42 -5.24
CA SER A 19 -4.22 -4.52 -5.91
C SER A 19 -4.30 -3.15 -5.27
N ILE A 20 -4.59 -2.14 -6.08
CA ILE A 20 -4.90 -0.78 -5.62
C ILE A 20 -6.34 -0.43 -6.02
N LEU A 21 -7.19 -0.21 -5.03
CA LEU A 21 -8.56 0.26 -5.21
C LEU A 21 -8.58 1.79 -5.26
N GLY A 22 -9.01 2.36 -6.39
CA GLY A 22 -9.02 3.80 -6.59
C GLY A 22 -7.65 4.36 -6.98
N CYS A 23 -6.98 3.73 -7.95
CA CYS A 23 -5.64 4.11 -8.40
C CYS A 23 -5.59 5.50 -9.06
N GLY A 24 -5.49 6.55 -8.24
CA GLY A 24 -5.25 7.94 -8.66
C GLY A 24 -3.76 8.29 -8.64
N THR A 25 -3.44 9.56 -8.37
CA THR A 25 -2.04 10.03 -8.32
C THR A 25 -1.21 9.29 -7.27
N MET A 26 -1.75 9.08 -6.06
CA MET A 26 -1.04 8.36 -5.00
C MET A 26 -0.85 6.87 -5.33
N GLY A 27 -1.87 6.23 -5.92
CA GLY A 27 -1.75 4.84 -6.38
C GLY A 27 -0.66 4.66 -7.45
N ILE A 28 -0.56 5.63 -8.38
CA ILE A 28 0.52 5.65 -9.38
C ILE A 28 1.88 5.82 -8.70
N ALA A 29 2.02 6.74 -7.73
CA ALA A 29 3.28 6.95 -7.02
C ALA A 29 3.76 5.68 -6.31
N ILE A 30 2.85 5.00 -5.59
CA ILE A 30 3.15 3.74 -4.89
C ILE A 30 3.54 2.65 -5.88
N LEU A 31 2.76 2.43 -6.94
CA LEU A 31 3.09 1.42 -7.95
C LEU A 31 4.42 1.73 -8.64
N SER A 32 4.66 2.98 -9.02
CA SER A 32 5.91 3.41 -9.64
C SER A 32 7.09 3.09 -8.72
N GLY A 33 7.04 3.50 -7.45
CA GLY A 33 8.10 3.23 -6.49
C GLY A 33 8.37 1.73 -6.32
N ILE A 34 7.31 0.92 -6.16
CA ILE A 34 7.43 -0.54 -6.04
C ILE A 34 8.05 -1.16 -7.29
N LEU A 35 7.50 -0.86 -8.47
CA LEU A 35 7.90 -1.46 -9.74
C LEU A 35 9.34 -1.08 -10.11
N THR A 36 9.72 0.19 -9.99
CA THR A 36 11.09 0.65 -10.21
C THR A 36 12.05 -0.07 -9.26
N SER A 37 11.68 -0.23 -7.99
CA SER A 37 12.54 -0.90 -7.01
C SER A 37 12.68 -2.40 -7.27
N LEU A 38 11.64 -3.06 -7.78
CA LEU A 38 11.71 -4.46 -8.19
C LEU A 38 12.68 -4.65 -9.37
N VAL A 39 12.67 -3.72 -10.33
CA VAL A 39 13.63 -3.71 -11.45
C VAL A 39 15.06 -3.46 -10.95
N GLU A 40 15.25 -2.48 -10.05
CA GLU A 40 16.55 -2.18 -9.44
C GLU A 40 17.15 -3.40 -8.70
N MET A 41 16.32 -4.19 -8.02
CA MET A 41 16.76 -5.41 -7.32
C MET A 41 17.15 -6.56 -8.26
N GLN A 42 16.63 -6.57 -9.48
CA GLN A 42 16.97 -7.56 -10.51
C GLN A 42 18.20 -7.14 -11.34
N GLY A 43 18.60 -5.87 -11.25
CA GLY A 43 19.80 -5.33 -11.91
C GLY A 43 21.11 -5.62 -11.17
N PRO A 44 22.27 -5.29 -11.78
CA PRO A 44 23.56 -5.40 -11.11
C PRO A 44 23.61 -4.46 -9.88
N ARG A 45 24.00 -5.00 -8.71
CA ARG A 45 24.09 -4.23 -7.46
C ARG A 45 25.04 -3.05 -7.63
N PRO A 46 24.63 -1.79 -7.37
CA PRO A 46 25.55 -0.67 -7.34
C PRO A 46 26.55 -0.83 -6.18
N LEU A 47 27.79 -0.36 -6.40
CA LEU A 47 28.84 -0.27 -5.38
C LEU A 47 28.32 0.57 -4.21
N GLN A 48 28.25 -0.04 -3.02
CA GLN A 48 27.81 0.64 -1.80
C GLN A 48 28.82 1.74 -1.43
N THR A 49 28.36 2.99 -1.36
CA THR A 49 29.06 4.06 -0.67
C THR A 49 28.63 4.06 0.81
N PRO A 50 29.55 4.24 1.77
CA PRO A 50 29.19 4.22 3.19
C PRO A 50 28.40 5.48 3.54
N SER A 51 27.12 5.36 3.86
CA SER A 51 26.32 6.45 4.43
C SER A 51 26.43 6.45 5.96
N SER A 52 26.64 7.65 6.49
CA SER A 52 26.88 7.97 7.90
C SER A 52 25.73 7.55 8.82
N GLY A 53 26.12 7.07 10.01
CA GLY A 53 25.27 6.48 11.04
C GLY A 53 23.98 7.23 11.38
N THR A 54 22.87 6.55 11.12
CA THR A 54 21.67 6.56 11.95
C THR A 54 21.11 5.14 11.94
N SER A 55 20.85 4.61 13.14
CA SER A 55 20.36 3.26 13.40
C SER A 55 18.95 3.05 12.83
N THR A 56 18.85 2.93 11.51
CA THR A 56 17.67 2.33 10.86
C THR A 56 17.82 0.83 11.05
N PRO A 57 16.83 0.11 11.60
CA PRO A 57 16.89 -1.34 11.66
C PRO A 57 17.14 -1.85 10.24
N SER A 58 18.11 -2.75 10.10
CA SER A 58 18.47 -3.39 8.85
C SER A 58 17.19 -3.78 8.11
N LEU A 59 17.03 -3.32 6.87
CA LEU A 59 15.92 -3.69 6.00
C LEU A 59 15.95 -5.20 5.78
N GLU A 60 15.33 -5.96 6.68
CA GLU A 60 15.00 -7.35 6.41
C GLU A 60 14.02 -7.34 5.24
N ILE A 61 14.51 -7.74 4.06
CA ILE A 61 13.66 -7.89 2.87
C ILE A 61 12.60 -8.95 3.22
N PRO A 62 11.31 -8.64 3.06
CA PRO A 62 10.25 -9.60 3.33
C PRO A 62 10.46 -10.89 2.52
N GLN A 63 10.13 -12.04 3.11
CA GLN A 63 10.28 -13.35 2.46
C GLN A 63 9.45 -13.47 1.17
N ARG A 64 8.31 -12.79 1.08
CA ARG A 64 7.44 -12.76 -0.11
C ARG A 64 7.19 -11.31 -0.55
N LEU A 65 7.48 -11.01 -1.81
CA LEU A 65 7.24 -9.72 -2.44
C LEU A 65 6.16 -9.83 -3.53
N PRO A 66 5.39 -8.75 -3.79
CA PRO A 66 4.42 -8.76 -4.87
C PRO A 66 5.10 -8.86 -6.25
N SER A 67 4.66 -9.83 -7.06
CA SER A 67 5.11 -10.01 -8.44
C SER A 67 4.07 -9.56 -9.46
N ARG A 68 2.79 -9.45 -9.05
CA ARG A 68 1.68 -9.05 -9.91
C ARG A 68 0.89 -7.90 -9.33
N PHE A 69 0.43 -7.01 -10.20
CA PHE A 69 -0.21 -5.77 -9.80
C PHE A 69 -1.53 -5.57 -10.52
N ILE A 70 -2.55 -5.12 -9.77
CA ILE A 70 -3.86 -4.76 -10.34
C ILE A 70 -4.23 -3.33 -9.92
N ALA A 71 -4.35 -2.41 -10.87
CA ALA A 71 -4.82 -1.06 -10.62
C ALA A 71 -6.31 -0.94 -10.99
N CYS A 72 -7.16 -0.73 -9.99
CA CYS A 72 -8.59 -0.53 -10.17
C CYS A 72 -8.92 0.96 -10.25
N VAL A 73 -9.62 1.36 -11.30
CA VAL A 73 -10.06 2.74 -11.49
C VAL A 73 -11.55 2.81 -11.85
N ARG A 74 -12.17 3.96 -11.56
CA ARG A 74 -13.59 4.19 -11.89
C ARG A 74 -13.81 4.82 -13.27
N ARG A 75 -12.89 5.71 -13.69
CA ARG A 75 -13.00 6.52 -14.91
C ARG A 75 -12.01 6.04 -15.97
N SER A 76 -12.45 6.05 -17.23
CA SER A 76 -11.61 5.71 -18.38
C SER A 76 -10.39 6.64 -18.52
N GLU A 77 -10.54 7.93 -18.21
CA GLU A 77 -9.45 8.90 -18.16
C GLU A 77 -8.39 8.52 -17.12
N SER A 78 -8.80 8.06 -15.94
CA SER A 78 -7.88 7.57 -14.92
C SER A 78 -7.15 6.30 -15.39
N ALA A 79 -7.83 5.42 -16.13
CA ALA A 79 -7.19 4.25 -16.73
C ALA A 79 -6.09 4.65 -17.73
N LYS A 80 -6.36 5.63 -18.59
CA LYS A 80 -5.37 6.18 -19.53
C LYS A 80 -4.16 6.75 -18.79
N ARG A 81 -4.39 7.53 -17.72
CA ARG A 81 -3.31 8.08 -16.88
C ARG A 81 -2.43 7.00 -16.26
N VAL A 82 -3.02 5.97 -15.65
CA VAL A 82 -2.27 4.87 -15.03
C VAL A 82 -1.45 4.12 -16.08
N LYS A 83 -2.06 3.78 -17.23
CA LYS A 83 -1.38 3.10 -18.32
C LYS A 83 -0.23 3.93 -18.91
N SER A 84 -0.43 5.24 -19.06
CA SER A 84 0.60 6.14 -19.58
C SER A 84 1.74 6.33 -18.58
N ALA A 85 1.45 6.41 -17.29
CA ALA A 85 2.46 6.62 -16.26
C ALA A 85 3.31 5.37 -15.99
N LEU A 86 2.73 4.17 -16.17
CA LEU A 86 3.36 2.88 -15.82
C LEU A 86 3.51 1.98 -17.05
N TRP A 87 3.73 2.56 -18.23
CA TRP A 87 3.74 1.85 -19.50
C TRP A 87 4.86 0.79 -19.59
N GLU A 88 6.03 1.08 -19.00
CA GLU A 88 7.20 0.18 -18.94
C GLU A 88 6.93 -1.11 -18.17
N HIS A 89 5.92 -1.11 -17.30
CA HIS A 89 5.58 -2.23 -16.42
C HIS A 89 4.26 -2.92 -16.80
N SER A 90 3.79 -2.70 -18.03
CA SER A 90 2.51 -3.24 -18.52
C SER A 90 2.42 -4.78 -18.56
N SER A 91 3.56 -5.49 -18.52
CA SER A 91 3.60 -6.96 -18.44
C SER A 91 3.13 -7.51 -17.09
N VAL A 92 3.41 -6.79 -15.99
CA VAL A 92 3.08 -7.21 -14.61
C VAL A 92 1.91 -6.44 -14.01
N LEU A 93 1.54 -5.29 -14.61
CA LEU A 93 0.44 -4.43 -14.18
C LEU A 93 -0.80 -4.58 -15.05
N LYS A 94 -1.90 -5.04 -14.46
CA LYS A 94 -3.22 -5.04 -15.08
C LYS A 94 -4.02 -3.81 -14.62
N VAL A 95 -4.50 -3.00 -15.56
CA VAL A 95 -5.40 -1.86 -15.27
C VAL A 95 -6.84 -2.24 -15.61
N VAL A 96 -7.73 -2.22 -14.62
CA VAL A 96 -9.15 -2.62 -14.75
C VAL A 96 -10.09 -1.47 -14.39
N GLN A 97 -11.30 -1.49 -14.96
CA GLN A 97 -12.31 -0.46 -14.73
C GLN A 97 -13.54 -1.05 -14.07
N LYS A 98 -13.95 -0.49 -12.91
CA LYS A 98 -15.14 -0.94 -12.16
C LYS A 98 -15.14 -2.45 -11.82
N GLU A 99 -13.97 -3.03 -11.63
CA GLU A 99 -13.78 -4.43 -11.24
C GLU A 99 -13.12 -4.55 -9.87
N ASN A 100 -13.65 -3.86 -8.85
CA ASN A 100 -13.04 -3.83 -7.52
C ASN A 100 -13.07 -5.23 -6.87
N VAL A 101 -14.25 -5.85 -6.71
CA VAL A 101 -14.39 -7.18 -6.07
C VAL A 101 -13.57 -8.27 -6.78
N PRO A 102 -13.62 -8.45 -8.13
CA PRO A 102 -12.79 -9.45 -8.81
C PRO A 102 -11.29 -9.23 -8.63
N SER A 103 -10.85 -7.97 -8.48
CA SER A 103 -9.44 -7.65 -8.26
C SER A 103 -8.99 -8.00 -6.86
N VAL A 104 -9.84 -7.72 -5.86
CA VAL A 104 -9.59 -8.11 -4.46
C VAL A 104 -9.56 -9.64 -4.32
N GLN A 105 -10.45 -10.37 -5.00
CA GLN A 105 -10.45 -11.83 -4.98
C GLN A 105 -9.12 -12.43 -5.45
N ARG A 106 -8.47 -11.80 -6.44
CA ARG A 106 -7.19 -12.23 -7.00
C ARG A 106 -5.95 -11.69 -6.27
N SER A 107 -6.13 -10.90 -5.22
CA SER A 107 -5.03 -10.23 -4.51
C SER A 107 -4.85 -10.75 -3.09
N GLU A 108 -3.64 -10.74 -2.55
CA GLU A 108 -3.38 -11.00 -1.13
C GLU A 108 -3.23 -9.68 -0.34
N VAL A 109 -2.72 -8.65 -1.02
CA VAL A 109 -2.56 -7.29 -0.47
C VAL A 109 -3.39 -6.31 -1.26
N ILE A 110 -4.16 -5.49 -0.55
CA ILE A 110 -5.07 -4.50 -1.14
C ILE A 110 -4.70 -3.14 -0.57
N ILE A 111 -4.39 -2.17 -1.42
CA ILE A 111 -4.23 -0.76 -1.04
C ILE A 111 -5.52 -0.02 -1.38
N LEU A 112 -6.20 0.52 -0.37
CA LEU A 112 -7.36 1.38 -0.55
C LEU A 112 -6.89 2.84 -0.70
N ALA A 113 -6.86 3.31 -1.95
CA ALA A 113 -6.37 4.62 -2.37
C ALA A 113 -7.46 5.53 -2.94
N CYS A 114 -8.73 5.23 -2.68
CA CYS A 114 -9.84 6.07 -3.09
C CYS A 114 -9.95 7.34 -2.23
N LYS A 115 -10.77 8.30 -2.67
CA LYS A 115 -11.05 9.48 -1.85
C LYS A 115 -11.86 9.08 -0.62
N PRO A 116 -11.70 9.74 0.54
CA PRO A 116 -12.36 9.35 1.79
C PRO A 116 -13.88 9.14 1.68
N TYR A 117 -14.58 10.03 0.97
CA TYR A 117 -16.02 9.94 0.77
C TYR A 117 -16.47 8.75 -0.11
N MET A 118 -15.55 8.10 -0.83
CA MET A 118 -15.84 6.93 -1.65
C MET A 118 -15.62 5.61 -0.90
N VAL A 119 -15.09 5.63 0.33
CA VAL A 119 -14.79 4.40 1.07
C VAL A 119 -16.04 3.55 1.26
N SER A 120 -17.16 4.15 1.66
CA SER A 120 -18.43 3.42 1.82
C SER A 120 -18.95 2.83 0.52
N GLU A 121 -18.81 3.54 -0.61
CA GLU A 121 -19.20 3.07 -1.94
C GLU A 121 -18.36 1.85 -2.35
N VAL A 122 -17.04 1.92 -2.19
CA VAL A 122 -16.09 0.89 -2.65
C VAL A 122 -16.12 -0.35 -1.75
N LEU A 123 -16.11 -0.17 -0.44
CA LEU A 123 -16.07 -1.28 0.52
C LEU A 123 -17.45 -1.89 0.76
N GLY A 124 -18.52 -1.14 0.51
CA GLY A 124 -19.90 -1.63 0.58
C GLY A 124 -20.34 -2.42 -0.66
N GLU A 125 -19.47 -2.62 -1.65
CA GLU A 125 -19.81 -3.43 -2.83
C GLU A 125 -20.18 -4.87 -2.43
N PRO A 126 -21.27 -5.45 -3.00
CA PRO A 126 -21.67 -6.81 -2.69
C PRO A 126 -20.54 -7.82 -2.89
N GLY A 127 -20.25 -8.59 -1.84
CA GLY A 127 -19.18 -9.59 -1.84
C GLY A 127 -17.79 -9.06 -1.50
N MET A 128 -17.61 -7.75 -1.27
CA MET A 128 -16.31 -7.17 -0.92
C MET A 128 -15.76 -7.70 0.42
N ALA A 129 -16.57 -7.71 1.48
CA ALA A 129 -16.15 -8.24 2.79
C ALA A 129 -15.71 -9.70 2.71
N LYS A 130 -16.43 -10.53 1.93
CA LYS A 130 -16.05 -11.92 1.67
C LYS A 130 -14.76 -12.01 0.85
N ALA A 131 -14.60 -11.16 -0.17
CA ALA A 131 -13.40 -11.13 -1.00
C ALA A 131 -12.15 -10.72 -0.22
N LEU A 132 -12.30 -9.91 0.83
CA LEU A 132 -11.22 -9.45 1.71
C LEU A 132 -10.82 -10.46 2.81
N HIS A 133 -11.63 -11.48 3.07
CA HIS A 133 -11.38 -12.47 4.12
C HIS A 133 -9.96 -13.07 4.01
N GLY A 134 -9.22 -13.08 5.11
CA GLY A 134 -7.85 -13.60 5.23
C GLY A 134 -6.76 -12.73 4.59
N LYS A 135 -7.08 -11.51 4.13
CA LYS A 135 -6.17 -10.66 3.35
C LYS A 135 -5.72 -9.43 4.11
N LEU A 136 -4.73 -8.74 3.57
CA LEU A 136 -4.22 -7.47 4.10
C LEU A 136 -4.85 -6.28 3.36
N LEU A 137 -5.57 -5.42 4.08
CA LEU A 137 -6.11 -4.16 3.58
C LEU A 137 -5.32 -2.98 4.15
N ILE A 138 -4.55 -2.30 3.30
CA ILE A 138 -3.80 -1.09 3.65
C ILE A 138 -4.61 0.13 3.19
N SER A 139 -5.15 0.90 4.13
CA SER A 139 -5.87 2.13 3.83
C SER A 139 -4.95 3.34 3.85
N ILE A 140 -4.92 4.08 2.74
CA ILE A 140 -4.23 5.39 2.65
C ILE A 140 -5.21 6.56 2.58
N CYS A 141 -6.48 6.33 2.90
CA CYS A 141 -7.50 7.36 2.89
C CYS A 141 -7.35 8.33 4.09
N ALA A 142 -7.16 9.61 3.79
CA ALA A 142 -7.08 10.67 4.80
C ALA A 142 -8.33 10.71 5.70
N GLY A 143 -8.11 10.75 7.02
CA GLY A 143 -9.17 10.88 8.02
C GLY A 143 -10.11 9.67 8.17
N VAL A 144 -9.81 8.53 7.53
CA VAL A 144 -10.62 7.31 7.64
C VAL A 144 -9.97 6.37 8.65
N THR A 145 -10.68 6.11 9.74
CA THR A 145 -10.22 5.28 10.85
C THR A 145 -10.49 3.79 10.60
N VAL A 146 -9.73 2.91 11.25
CA VAL A 146 -9.97 1.45 11.17
C VAL A 146 -11.39 1.08 11.63
N PRO A 147 -11.94 1.60 12.74
CA PRO A 147 -13.32 1.34 13.13
C PRO A 147 -14.36 1.75 12.07
N GLN A 148 -14.13 2.83 11.32
CA GLN A 148 -15.03 3.20 10.23
C GLN A 148 -15.00 2.18 9.08
N ILE A 149 -13.82 1.67 8.74
CA ILE A 149 -13.64 0.65 7.71
C ILE A 149 -14.32 -0.66 8.15
N GLU A 150 -14.05 -1.10 9.38
CA GLU A 150 -14.68 -2.30 9.98
C GLU A 150 -16.21 -2.19 9.95
N LYS A 151 -16.77 -1.04 10.37
CA LYS A 151 -18.21 -0.80 10.36
C LYS A 151 -18.81 -0.85 8.95
N VAL A 152 -18.09 -0.37 7.93
CA VAL A 152 -18.56 -0.45 6.53
C VAL A 152 -18.56 -1.89 6.02
N LEU A 153 -17.54 -2.69 6.38
CA LEU A 153 -17.39 -4.07 5.91
C LEU A 153 -18.30 -5.06 6.65
N HIS A 154 -18.47 -4.86 7.96
CA HIS A 154 -19.09 -5.85 8.85
C HIS A 154 -20.32 -5.33 9.58
N GLY A 155 -20.68 -4.05 9.44
CA GLY A 155 -21.80 -3.42 10.12
C GLY A 155 -21.54 -3.06 11.59
N ALA A 156 -20.46 -3.58 12.18
CA ALA A 156 -20.03 -3.35 13.55
C ALA A 156 -18.50 -3.27 13.62
N VAL A 157 -17.97 -2.89 14.79
CA VAL A 157 -16.53 -2.96 15.07
C VAL A 157 -16.28 -4.25 15.85
N PRO A 158 -15.58 -5.24 15.27
CA PRO A 158 -15.29 -6.48 15.97
C PRO A 158 -14.36 -6.25 17.17
N GLU A 159 -14.56 -7.02 18.24
CA GLU A 159 -13.79 -6.85 19.50
C GLU A 159 -12.53 -7.75 19.57
N HIS A 160 -12.57 -8.91 18.91
CA HIS A 160 -11.47 -9.88 18.84
C HIS A 160 -10.53 -9.64 17.64
N ASP A 161 -9.33 -10.23 17.63
CA ASP A 161 -8.36 -10.12 16.52
C ASP A 161 -8.91 -10.71 15.19
N PRO A 162 -8.54 -10.15 14.01
CA PRO A 162 -8.91 -10.72 12.71
C PRO A 162 -8.44 -12.17 12.47
N ASP A 163 -7.40 -12.64 13.17
CA ASP A 163 -6.94 -14.03 13.07
C ASP A 163 -7.95 -15.03 13.70
N VAL A 164 -8.90 -14.56 14.52
CA VAL A 164 -9.91 -15.41 15.18
C VAL A 164 -11.08 -15.74 14.25
N ASP A 165 -11.54 -14.76 13.47
CA ASP A 165 -12.71 -14.88 12.59
C ASP A 165 -12.35 -14.87 11.10
N GLY A 166 -11.06 -14.73 10.78
CA GLY A 166 -10.53 -14.72 9.43
C GLY A 166 -10.87 -13.46 8.64
N ARG A 167 -11.40 -12.40 9.25
CA ARG A 167 -11.65 -11.14 8.52
C ARG A 167 -10.33 -10.50 8.07
N CYS A 168 -10.42 -9.49 7.20
CA CYS A 168 -9.21 -8.85 6.71
C CYS A 168 -8.46 -8.10 7.81
N ARG A 169 -7.14 -8.15 7.76
CA ARG A 169 -6.29 -7.31 8.61
C ARG A 169 -6.18 -5.92 8.01
N ILE A 170 -6.56 -4.90 8.76
CA ILE A 170 -6.57 -3.51 8.29
C ILE A 170 -5.37 -2.75 8.86
N VAL A 171 -4.61 -2.08 7.99
CA VAL A 171 -3.51 -1.20 8.35
C VAL A 171 -3.77 0.19 7.80
N ARG A 172 -3.71 1.23 8.63
CA ARG A 172 -3.78 2.62 8.17
C ARG A 172 -2.36 3.12 7.91
N ALA A 173 -2.12 3.65 6.72
CA ALA A 173 -0.87 4.31 6.35
C ALA A 173 -1.16 5.69 5.78
N MET A 174 -0.28 6.66 6.00
CA MET A 174 -0.47 8.03 5.55
C MET A 174 0.80 8.51 4.84
N PRO A 175 0.93 8.24 3.53
CA PRO A 175 1.98 8.84 2.72
C PRO A 175 1.65 10.32 2.42
N ASN A 176 2.60 11.07 1.89
CA ASN A 176 2.39 12.46 1.47
C ASN A 176 2.66 12.68 -0.03
N THR A 177 2.50 13.91 -0.50
CA THR A 177 2.64 14.28 -1.92
C THR A 177 4.05 14.08 -2.48
N ALA A 178 5.09 14.03 -1.65
CA ALA A 178 6.47 13.75 -2.07
C ALA A 178 6.70 12.29 -2.50
N SER A 179 5.68 11.43 -2.37
CA SER A 179 5.72 10.04 -2.88
C SER A 179 6.07 9.94 -4.36
N LEU A 180 5.69 10.93 -5.18
CA LEU A 180 5.98 10.93 -6.63
C LEU A 180 7.47 11.02 -6.95
N ILE A 181 8.26 11.58 -6.03
CA ILE A 181 9.72 11.71 -6.16
C ILE A 181 10.47 10.80 -5.20
N ARG A 182 9.78 9.81 -4.60
CA ARG A 182 10.33 8.85 -3.62
C ARG A 182 10.88 9.47 -2.32
N GLU A 183 10.40 10.67 -1.95
CA GLU A 183 10.80 11.39 -0.73
C GLU A 183 9.64 11.57 0.26
N SER A 184 8.66 10.65 0.24
CA SER A 184 7.54 10.66 1.18
C SER A 184 8.01 10.45 2.61
N MET A 185 7.33 11.05 3.58
CA MET A 185 7.32 10.55 4.95
C MET A 185 5.98 9.85 5.18
N THR A 186 6.01 8.53 5.30
CA THR A 186 4.81 7.72 5.50
C THR A 186 4.64 7.34 6.96
N VAL A 187 3.51 7.73 7.54
CA VAL A 187 3.14 7.33 8.90
C VAL A 187 2.26 6.09 8.85
N ILE A 188 2.65 5.02 9.54
CA ILE A 188 1.86 3.79 9.67
C ILE A 188 1.28 3.74 11.09
N ALA A 189 -0.02 3.47 11.19
CA ALA A 189 -0.66 3.26 12.48
C ALA A 189 -0.19 1.93 13.10
N SER A 190 0.29 2.00 14.33
CA SER A 190 0.59 0.82 15.14
C SER A 190 -0.70 0.11 15.52
N THR A 191 -0.70 -1.22 15.50
CA THR A 191 -1.85 -2.05 15.87
C THR A 191 -1.68 -2.66 17.26
N ASN A 192 -2.79 -2.96 17.91
CA ASN A 192 -2.82 -3.77 19.12
C ASN A 192 -3.83 -4.92 18.93
N PRO A 193 -3.40 -6.18 18.88
CA PRO A 193 -2.01 -6.62 19.00
C PRO A 193 -1.13 -6.14 17.82
N PRO A 194 0.21 -6.14 17.98
CA PRO A 194 1.12 -5.78 16.90
C PRO A 194 0.94 -6.66 15.67
N LEU A 195 1.17 -6.09 14.48
CA LEU A 195 1.17 -6.84 13.23
C LEU A 195 2.20 -7.99 13.30
N PRO A 196 1.90 -9.16 12.71
CA PRO A 196 2.91 -10.20 12.55
C PRO A 196 4.15 -9.63 11.83
N PRO A 197 5.37 -10.06 12.20
CA PRO A 197 6.61 -9.50 11.63
C PRO A 197 6.65 -9.51 10.10
N GLN A 198 6.11 -10.55 9.46
CA GLN A 198 6.06 -10.69 8.01
C GLN A 198 5.14 -9.62 7.38
N VAL A 199 3.99 -9.34 8.00
CA VAL A 199 3.05 -8.31 7.56
C VAL A 199 3.64 -6.92 7.78
N ALA A 200 4.23 -6.66 8.95
CA ALA A 200 4.87 -5.40 9.27
C ALA A 200 6.04 -5.10 8.31
N GLY A 201 6.87 -6.11 8.04
CA GLY A 201 7.98 -6.03 7.08
C GLY A 201 7.48 -5.72 5.67
N LEU A 202 6.41 -6.38 5.21
CA LEU A 202 5.84 -6.14 3.88
C LEU A 202 5.26 -4.72 3.74
N VAL A 203 4.49 -4.25 4.72
CA VAL A 203 3.94 -2.88 4.71
C VAL A 203 5.08 -1.86 4.74
N THR A 204 6.08 -2.04 5.60
CA THR A 204 7.25 -1.17 5.67
C THR A 204 7.99 -1.15 4.34
N TRP A 205 8.23 -2.33 3.75
CA TRP A 205 8.92 -2.45 2.47
C TRP A 205 8.19 -1.67 1.38
N ILE A 206 6.87 -1.83 1.26
CA ILE A 206 6.01 -1.12 0.29
C ILE A 206 6.23 0.40 0.39
N PHE A 207 6.09 0.97 1.58
CA PHE A 207 6.15 2.43 1.74
C PHE A 207 7.59 2.96 1.73
N LYS A 208 8.59 2.14 2.08
CA LYS A 208 10.00 2.48 1.89
C LYS A 208 10.40 2.66 0.42
N ARG A 209 9.58 2.21 -0.54
CA ARG A 209 9.85 2.42 -1.97
C ARG A 209 9.51 3.84 -2.45
N ILE A 210 8.71 4.55 -1.66
CA ILE A 210 8.29 5.92 -1.94
C ILE A 210 8.81 6.94 -0.92
N GLY A 211 9.68 6.53 0.01
CA GLY A 211 10.35 7.41 0.96
C GLY A 211 10.61 6.74 2.31
N GLU A 212 10.54 7.52 3.38
CA GLU A 212 10.75 7.08 4.77
C GLU A 212 9.46 6.64 5.46
N VAL A 213 9.60 5.82 6.51
CA VAL A 213 8.48 5.22 7.22
C VAL A 213 8.65 5.39 8.73
N VAL A 214 7.58 5.78 9.41
CA VAL A 214 7.51 5.84 10.88
C VAL A 214 6.23 5.18 11.36
N TYR A 215 6.32 4.44 12.46
CA TYR A 215 5.16 3.86 13.14
C TYR A 215 4.72 4.76 14.29
N LEU A 216 3.44 5.10 14.34
CA LEU A 216 2.86 5.95 15.39
C LEU A 216 1.57 5.34 15.96
N PRO A 217 1.19 5.67 17.20
CA PRO A 217 -0.10 5.27 17.75
C PRO A 217 -1.30 5.82 16.94
N PRO A 218 -2.41 5.08 16.81
CA PRO A 218 -3.59 5.52 16.06
C PRO A 218 -4.12 6.91 16.44
N GLN A 219 -3.99 7.30 17.71
CA GLN A 219 -4.46 8.59 18.24
C GLN A 219 -3.68 9.78 17.66
N THR A 220 -2.44 9.57 17.26
CA THR A 220 -1.59 10.62 16.65
C THR A 220 -1.71 10.72 15.14
N MET A 221 -2.48 9.83 14.51
CA MET A 221 -2.57 9.75 13.05
C MET A 221 -3.19 11.01 12.44
N ASP A 222 -4.14 11.65 13.11
CA ASP A 222 -4.82 12.82 12.54
C ASP A 222 -3.93 14.07 12.59
N ALA A 223 -3.20 14.27 13.71
CA ALA A 223 -2.16 15.29 13.81
C ALA A 223 -1.03 15.05 12.78
N SER A 224 -0.64 13.79 12.62
CA SER A 224 0.36 13.40 11.62
C SER A 224 -0.14 13.63 10.19
N THR A 225 -1.41 13.34 9.90
CA THR A 225 -2.03 13.61 8.60
C THR A 225 -2.00 15.10 8.29
N ALA A 226 -2.34 15.95 9.26
CA ALA A 226 -2.26 17.40 9.11
C ALA A 226 -0.82 17.83 8.81
N LEU A 227 0.15 17.41 9.61
CA LEU A 227 1.56 17.79 9.45
C LEU A 227 2.18 17.25 8.16
N CYS A 228 2.09 15.95 7.89
CA CYS A 228 2.70 15.32 6.71
C CYS A 228 2.01 15.76 5.41
N GLY A 229 0.68 15.97 5.44
CA GLY A 229 -0.08 16.40 4.28
C GLY A 229 0.14 17.87 3.92
N SER A 230 0.19 18.76 4.91
CA SER A 230 0.35 20.22 4.69
C SER A 230 1.78 20.72 4.79
N GLY A 231 2.67 19.97 5.42
CA GLY A 231 4.08 20.33 5.64
C GLY A 231 4.79 20.78 4.36
N PRO A 232 4.76 20.02 3.25
CA PRO A 232 5.38 20.45 2.00
C PRO A 232 4.88 21.81 1.49
N ALA A 233 3.60 22.13 1.69
CA ALA A 233 3.04 23.41 1.30
C ALA A 233 3.54 24.55 2.19
N PHE A 234 3.64 24.34 3.51
CA PHE A 234 4.21 25.32 4.42
C PHE A 234 5.69 25.59 4.13
N PHE A 235 6.48 24.54 3.85
CA PHE A 235 7.88 24.71 3.45
C PHE A 235 8.03 25.42 2.12
N ALA A 236 7.18 25.11 1.13
CA ALA A 236 7.18 25.81 -0.15
C ALA A 236 6.91 27.31 0.04
N LEU A 237 5.94 27.68 0.87
CA LEU A 237 5.61 29.08 1.16
C LEU A 237 6.75 29.80 1.87
N MET A 238 7.42 29.16 2.84
CA MET A 238 8.59 29.74 3.50
C MET A 238 9.74 29.96 2.52
N LEU A 239 9.98 29.03 1.59
CA LEU A 239 11.01 29.16 0.57
C LEU A 239 10.68 30.27 -0.42
N GLU A 240 9.44 30.37 -0.87
CA GLU A 240 8.97 31.44 -1.74
C GLU A 240 9.19 32.82 -1.09
N ALA A 241 8.80 32.97 0.18
CA ALA A 241 9.03 34.20 0.93
C ALA A 241 10.53 34.55 1.08
N ALA A 242 11.39 33.56 1.27
CA ALA A 242 12.84 33.78 1.35
C ALA A 242 13.43 34.24 0.00
N ILE A 243 12.93 33.69 -1.11
CA ILE A 243 13.32 34.11 -2.47
C ILE A 243 12.85 35.53 -2.76
N ASP A 244 11.61 35.86 -2.38
CA ASP A 244 11.07 37.21 -2.57
C ASP A 244 11.81 38.25 -1.75
N GLY A 245 12.22 37.93 -0.52
CA GLY A 245 13.03 38.81 0.31
C GLY A 245 14.46 39.03 -0.19
N ALA A 246 14.94 38.20 -1.13
CA ALA A 246 16.26 38.35 -1.76
C ALA A 246 16.23 39.23 -3.02
N ARG A 247 15.05 39.65 -3.49
CA ARG A 247 14.86 40.56 -4.63
C ARG A 247 14.90 42.02 -4.19
#